data_AF-A0A5A7MU03-F1
#
_entry.id   AF-A0A5A7MU03-F1
#
_cell.length_a   1.000
_cell.length_b   1.000
_cell.length_c   1.000
_cell.angle_alpha   90.00
_cell.angle_beta   90.00
_cell.angle_gamma   90.00
#
_symmetry.space_group_name_H-M   'P 1'
#
loop_
_entity.id
_entity.type
_entity.pdbx_description
1 polymer ?
#
loop_
_entity_poly.entity_id
_entity_poly.type
_entity_poly.pdbx_seq_one_letter_code
_entity_poly.pdbx_strand_id
1 'polypeptide(L)'
;MTRTSHQETTVLRDIWISYRSQPLWVQFWVALILVPVNMASLLFLNEPMGLWIAILANIAMLSNLPIMLYERGFTNAMALPHILPWTILVYLILFARPPATGLYDAYLWVLVAVDLVSLVFDYQESLAWLKDRQRKTPPSA
;
A
#
# COMPACT_ATOMS: atom_id res chain seq x y z
N MET A 1 40.57 21.14 -7.61
CA MET A 1 39.16 21.28 -8.04
C MET A 1 38.61 19.88 -8.28
N THR A 2 38.14 19.22 -7.22
CA THR A 2 37.61 17.85 -7.26
C THR A 2 36.16 17.92 -7.73
N ARG A 3 35.92 17.66 -9.01
CA ARG A 3 34.57 17.33 -9.51
C ARG A 3 34.17 16.02 -8.85
N THR A 4 33.31 16.09 -7.83
CA THR A 4 32.58 14.93 -7.34
C THR A 4 31.77 14.38 -8.50
N SER A 5 32.07 13.15 -8.94
CA SER A 5 31.22 12.43 -9.87
C SER A 5 29.84 12.30 -9.22
N HIS A 6 28.85 13.05 -9.70
CA HIS A 6 27.46 12.69 -9.46
C HIS A 6 27.27 11.31 -10.10
N GLN A 7 27.27 10.25 -9.28
CA GLN A 7 26.82 8.96 -9.77
C GLN A 7 25.34 9.11 -10.09
N GLU A 8 25.00 9.17 -11.38
CA GLU A 8 23.62 9.07 -11.81
C GLU A 8 23.11 7.67 -11.45
N THR A 9 22.37 7.58 -10.35
CA THR A 9 21.67 6.37 -9.97
C THR A 9 20.42 6.22 -10.84
N THR A 10 20.09 4.99 -11.21
CA THR A 10 18.85 4.71 -11.95
C THR A 10 17.65 4.84 -11.00
N VAL A 11 16.46 5.18 -11.54
CA VAL A 11 15.22 5.29 -10.75
C VAL A 11 14.95 4.02 -9.93
N LEU A 12 15.17 2.84 -10.53
CA LEU A 12 15.00 1.56 -9.84
C LEU A 12 15.98 1.39 -8.67
N ARG A 13 17.21 1.87 -8.82
CA ARG A 13 18.22 1.81 -7.75
C ARG A 13 17.84 2.73 -6.60
N ASP A 14 17.31 3.92 -6.87
CA ASP A 14 16.86 4.85 -5.83
C ASP A 14 15.68 4.30 -5.04
N ILE A 15 14.69 3.73 -5.73
CA ILE A 15 13.56 3.04 -5.10
C ILE A 15 14.06 1.90 -4.22
N TRP A 16 15.00 1.09 -4.72
CA TRP A 16 15.58 0.00 -3.94
C TRP A 16 16.31 0.50 -2.69
N ILE A 17 17.11 1.57 -2.80
CA ILE A 17 17.80 2.18 -1.66
C ILE A 17 16.78 2.72 -0.64
N SER A 18 15.75 3.41 -1.11
CA SER A 18 14.67 3.97 -0.27
C SER A 18 13.84 2.89 0.43
N TYR A 19 13.58 1.77 -0.24
CA TYR A 19 12.95 0.61 0.37
C TYR A 19 13.86 0.00 1.45
N ARG A 20 15.15 -0.16 1.14
CA ARG A 20 16.14 -0.74 2.07
C ARG A 20 16.44 0.15 3.26
N SER A 21 16.16 1.45 3.21
CA SER A 21 16.29 2.37 4.35
C SER A 21 15.10 2.30 5.32
N GLN A 22 14.00 1.64 4.97
CA GLN A 22 12.87 1.43 5.89
C GLN A 22 13.27 0.51 7.05
N PRO A 23 12.58 0.58 8.21
CA PRO A 23 12.78 -0.40 9.28
C PRO A 23 12.65 -1.84 8.77
N LEU A 24 13.50 -2.75 9.24
CA LEU A 24 13.53 -4.14 8.73
C LEU A 24 12.17 -4.83 8.82
N TRP A 25 11.40 -4.58 9.88
CA TRP A 25 10.07 -5.16 10.04
C TRP A 25 9.09 -4.67 8.96
N VAL A 26 9.18 -3.40 8.51
CA VAL A 26 8.35 -2.86 7.42
C VAL A 26 8.70 -3.56 6.12
N GLN A 27 9.99 -3.77 5.87
CA GLN A 27 10.45 -4.46 4.66
C GLN A 27 9.89 -5.89 4.61
N PHE A 28 10.01 -6.63 5.71
CA PHE A 28 9.43 -7.97 5.80
C PHE A 28 7.90 -7.96 5.66
N TRP A 29 7.22 -7.01 6.33
CA TRP A 29 5.77 -6.86 6.25
C TRP A 29 5.31 -6.62 4.82
N VAL A 30 5.90 -5.65 4.12
CA VAL A 30 5.50 -5.29 2.76
C VAL A 30 5.78 -6.43 1.78
N ALA A 31 7.02 -6.95 1.76
CA ALA A 31 7.44 -7.90 0.73
C ALA A 31 6.94 -9.33 0.94
N LEU A 32 6.77 -9.78 2.19
CA LEU A 32 6.43 -11.18 2.48
C LEU A 32 5.01 -11.39 2.97
N ILE A 33 4.33 -10.34 3.42
CA ILE A 33 2.97 -10.44 3.98
C ILE A 33 1.99 -9.63 3.13
N LEU A 34 2.11 -8.31 3.14
CA LEU A 34 1.13 -7.41 2.54
C LEU A 34 0.95 -7.64 1.05
N VAL A 35 2.05 -7.58 0.27
CA VAL A 35 1.98 -7.77 -1.18
C VAL A 35 1.54 -9.20 -1.53
N PRO A 36 2.12 -10.28 -0.97
CA PRO A 36 1.67 -11.63 -1.28
C PRO A 36 0.21 -11.92 -0.91
N VAL A 37 -0.26 -11.47 0.25
CA VAL A 37 -1.64 -11.70 0.70
C VAL A 37 -2.64 -10.97 -0.21
N ASN A 38 -2.35 -9.71 -0.57
CA ASN A 38 -3.20 -8.97 -1.51
C ASN A 38 -3.15 -9.56 -2.93
N MET A 39 -1.99 -10.04 -3.39
CA MET A 39 -1.89 -10.73 -4.68
C MET A 39 -2.60 -12.08 -4.69
N ALA A 40 -2.66 -12.78 -3.56
CA ALA A 40 -3.34 -14.07 -3.45
C ALA A 40 -4.84 -13.99 -3.73
N SER A 41 -5.45 -12.79 -3.69
CA SER A 41 -6.84 -12.59 -4.08
C SER A 41 -7.11 -13.04 -5.52
N LEU A 42 -6.09 -12.97 -6.38
CA LEU A 42 -6.16 -13.38 -7.79
C LEU A 42 -6.37 -14.90 -7.95
N LEU A 43 -6.12 -15.70 -6.91
CA LEU A 43 -6.40 -17.13 -6.92
C LEU A 43 -7.89 -17.44 -6.71
N PHE A 44 -8.68 -16.47 -6.24
CA PHE A 44 -10.08 -16.62 -5.85
C PHE A 44 -11.05 -15.87 -6.77
N LEU A 45 -10.67 -15.59 -8.01
CA LEU A 45 -11.50 -14.80 -8.94
C LEU A 45 -12.89 -15.42 -9.21
N ASN A 46 -13.01 -16.74 -9.12
CA ASN A 46 -14.25 -17.47 -9.35
C ASN A 46 -15.12 -17.64 -8.09
N GLU A 47 -14.66 -17.14 -6.93
CA GLU A 47 -15.42 -17.17 -5.69
C GLU A 47 -16.43 -16.01 -5.62
N PRO A 48 -17.45 -16.07 -4.73
CA PRO A 48 -18.38 -14.97 -4.53
C PRO A 48 -17.67 -13.65 -4.22
N MET A 49 -17.95 -12.62 -5.03
CA MET A 49 -17.29 -11.31 -4.99
C MET A 49 -15.76 -11.33 -5.26
N GLY A 50 -15.19 -12.45 -5.69
CA GLY A 50 -13.76 -12.65 -5.86
C GLY A 50 -13.09 -11.62 -6.79
N LEU A 51 -13.73 -11.30 -7.91
CA LEU A 51 -13.26 -10.23 -8.81
C LEU A 51 -13.18 -8.87 -8.11
N TRP A 52 -14.22 -8.47 -7.38
CA TRP A 52 -14.26 -7.18 -6.68
C TRP A 52 -13.24 -7.11 -5.55
N ILE A 53 -13.08 -8.20 -4.80
CA ILE A 53 -12.06 -8.31 -3.76
C ILE A 53 -10.67 -8.19 -4.38
N ALA A 54 -10.40 -8.87 -5.49
CA ALA A 54 -9.12 -8.77 -6.15
C ALA A 54 -8.82 -7.38 -6.71
N ILE A 55 -9.82 -6.71 -7.28
CA ILE A 55 -9.69 -5.32 -7.75
C ILE A 55 -9.36 -4.41 -6.57
N LEU A 56 -10.14 -4.45 -5.48
CA LEU A 56 -9.96 -3.55 -4.34
C LEU A 56 -8.61 -3.78 -3.63
N ALA A 57 -8.19 -5.04 -3.48
CA ALA A 57 -6.91 -5.40 -2.87
C ALA A 57 -5.72 -4.88 -3.68
N ASN A 58 -5.77 -5.00 -5.01
CA ASN A 58 -4.62 -4.74 -5.88
C ASN A 58 -4.59 -3.34 -6.50
N ILE A 59 -5.74 -2.69 -6.73
CA ILE A 59 -5.77 -1.36 -7.37
C ILE A 59 -5.06 -0.31 -6.51
N ALA A 60 -5.17 -0.43 -5.19
CA ALA A 60 -4.47 0.41 -4.24
C ALA A 60 -2.94 0.27 -4.39
N MET A 61 -2.44 -0.96 -4.42
CA MET A 61 -1.00 -1.24 -4.60
C MET A 61 -0.50 -0.78 -5.97
N LEU A 62 -1.26 -1.03 -7.05
CA LEU A 62 -0.88 -0.62 -8.41
C LEU A 62 -0.82 0.90 -8.55
N SER A 63 -1.74 1.61 -7.89
CA SER A 63 -1.80 3.08 -7.91
C SER A 63 -0.60 3.74 -7.23
N ASN A 64 0.18 2.99 -6.45
CA ASN A 64 1.42 3.46 -5.84
C ASN A 64 2.63 3.43 -6.78
N LEU A 65 2.60 2.65 -7.86
CA LEU A 65 3.72 2.58 -8.80
C LEU A 65 4.06 3.94 -9.43
N PRO A 66 3.09 4.73 -9.93
CA PRO A 66 3.38 6.08 -10.43
C PRO A 66 3.99 7.01 -9.38
N ILE A 67 3.52 6.93 -8.12
CA ILE A 67 4.04 7.74 -7.01
C ILE A 67 5.49 7.36 -6.72
N MET A 68 5.78 6.06 -6.62
CA MET A 68 7.15 5.55 -6.39
C MET A 68 8.11 5.97 -7.51
N LEU A 69 7.66 5.93 -8.77
CA LEU A 69 8.48 6.33 -9.92
C LEU A 69 8.74 7.84 -9.94
N TYR A 70 7.73 8.65 -9.60
CA TYR A 70 7.84 10.11 -9.56
C TYR A 70 8.71 10.59 -8.39
N GLU A 71 8.45 10.08 -7.18
CA GLU A 71 9.17 10.45 -5.96
C GLU A 71 10.51 9.69 -5.80
N ARG A 72 10.80 8.73 -6.69
CA ARG A 72 11.99 7.85 -6.69
C ARG A 72 12.21 7.12 -5.35
N GLY A 73 11.14 6.78 -4.64
CA GLY A 73 11.24 6.14 -3.33
C GLY A 73 9.91 5.91 -2.61
N PHE A 74 10.02 5.40 -1.38
CA PHE A 74 8.92 5.19 -0.44
C PHE A 74 8.66 6.48 0.35
N THR A 75 7.47 7.07 0.18
CA THR A 75 7.07 8.32 0.83
C THR A 75 5.69 8.21 1.46
N ASN A 76 5.38 9.09 2.42
CA ASN A 76 4.06 9.15 3.06
C ASN A 76 2.90 9.40 2.07
N ALA A 77 3.19 9.92 0.86
CA ALA A 77 2.17 10.09 -0.18
C ALA A 77 1.59 8.76 -0.66
N MET A 78 2.36 7.68 -0.53
CA MET A 78 1.95 6.33 -0.96
C MET A 78 0.90 5.69 -0.06
N ALA A 79 0.62 6.26 1.12
CA ALA A 79 -0.46 5.79 1.96
C ALA A 79 -1.86 6.16 1.40
N LEU A 80 -1.95 7.26 0.64
CA LEU A 80 -3.22 7.80 0.16
C LEU A 80 -4.01 6.83 -0.75
N PRO A 81 -3.38 6.15 -1.72
CA PRO A 81 -4.11 5.23 -2.60
C PRO A 81 -4.68 4.00 -1.91
N HIS A 82 -4.19 3.64 -0.71
CA HIS A 82 -4.70 2.49 0.06
C HIS A 82 -5.98 2.78 0.82
N ILE A 83 -6.11 3.99 1.37
CA ILE A 83 -7.19 4.33 2.31
C ILE A 83 -8.57 3.97 1.75
N LEU A 84 -8.91 4.45 0.56
CA LEU A 84 -10.25 4.26 0.02
C LEU A 84 -10.52 2.80 -0.39
N PRO A 85 -9.70 2.14 -1.23
CA PRO A 85 -9.99 0.78 -1.66
C PRO A 85 -9.97 -0.23 -0.51
N TRP A 86 -9.00 -0.15 0.40
CA TRP A 86 -8.90 -1.12 1.50
C TRP A 86 -9.95 -0.88 2.59
N THR A 87 -10.37 0.38 2.84
CA THR A 87 -11.49 0.63 3.75
C THR A 87 -12.79 0.03 3.18
N ILE A 88 -13.02 0.17 1.87
CA ILE A 88 -14.17 -0.46 1.21
C ILE A 88 -14.06 -2.00 1.26
N LEU A 89 -12.87 -2.55 1.02
CA LEU A 89 -12.62 -4.00 1.05
C LEU A 89 -12.89 -4.60 2.44
N VAL A 90 -12.30 -4.00 3.48
CA VAL A 90 -12.51 -4.40 4.87
C VAL A 90 -14.00 -4.29 5.23
N TYR A 91 -14.66 -3.20 4.82
CA TYR A 91 -16.09 -3.05 5.05
C TYR A 91 -16.92 -4.15 4.37
N LEU A 92 -16.60 -4.44 3.10
CA LEU A 92 -17.26 -5.48 2.31
C LEU A 92 -17.15 -6.85 2.99
N ILE A 93 -15.95 -7.22 3.45
CA ILE A 93 -15.74 -8.54 4.06
C ILE A 93 -16.42 -8.61 5.45
N LEU A 94 -16.26 -7.60 6.31
CA LEU A 94 -16.76 -7.64 7.68
C LEU A 94 -18.27 -7.49 7.80
N PHE A 95 -18.87 -6.64 6.97
CA PHE A 95 -20.28 -6.24 7.09
C PHE A 95 -21.16 -6.80 5.99
N ALA A 96 -20.72 -6.79 4.73
CA ALA A 96 -21.51 -7.38 3.63
C ALA A 96 -21.41 -8.91 3.60
N ARG A 97 -20.32 -9.47 4.18
CA ARG A 97 -20.11 -10.92 4.40
C ARG A 97 -20.48 -11.75 3.17
N PRO A 98 -19.72 -11.63 2.06
CA PRO A 98 -19.96 -12.47 0.88
C PRO A 98 -19.96 -13.95 1.29
N PRO A 99 -20.81 -14.79 0.66
CA PRO A 99 -20.78 -16.22 0.93
C PRO A 99 -19.36 -16.77 0.72
N ALA A 100 -18.77 -17.35 1.75
CA ALA A 100 -17.43 -17.91 1.69
C ALA A 100 -17.41 -19.18 2.53
N THR A 101 -16.68 -20.19 2.06
CA THR A 101 -16.47 -21.44 2.81
C THR A 101 -15.04 -21.95 2.58
N GLY A 102 -14.57 -22.82 3.47
CA GLY A 102 -13.28 -23.48 3.33
C GLY A 102 -12.10 -22.52 3.24
N LEU A 103 -11.22 -22.75 2.27
CA LEU A 103 -9.97 -21.98 2.09
C LEU A 103 -10.24 -20.51 1.79
N TYR A 104 -11.30 -20.20 1.03
CA TYR A 104 -11.63 -18.82 0.68
C TYR A 104 -12.04 -18.01 1.90
N ASP A 105 -12.87 -18.57 2.78
CA ASP A 105 -13.28 -17.90 4.03
C ASP A 105 -12.08 -17.62 4.93
N ALA A 106 -11.20 -18.61 5.13
CA ALA A 106 -9.97 -18.43 5.89
C ALA A 106 -9.07 -17.34 5.27
N TYR A 107 -8.97 -17.30 3.93
CA TYR A 107 -8.23 -16.27 3.21
C TYR A 107 -8.82 -14.87 3.45
N LEU A 108 -10.14 -14.69 3.40
CA LEU A 108 -10.78 -13.40 3.65
C LEU A 108 -10.46 -12.85 5.05
N TRP A 109 -10.40 -13.71 6.07
CA TRP A 109 -10.00 -13.30 7.41
C TRP A 109 -8.53 -12.87 7.49
N VAL A 110 -7.63 -13.57 6.79
CA VAL A 110 -6.22 -13.17 6.70
C VAL A 110 -6.10 -11.83 5.97
N LEU A 111 -6.80 -11.66 4.85
CA LEU A 111 -6.82 -10.43 4.07
C LEU A 111 -7.27 -9.25 4.91
N VAL A 112 -8.40 -9.38 5.62
CA VAL A 112 -8.89 -8.33 6.53
C VAL A 112 -7.89 -8.00 7.64
N ALA A 113 -7.27 -9.01 8.26
CA ALA A 113 -6.30 -8.78 9.32
C ALA A 113 -5.09 -7.98 8.81
N VAL A 114 -4.57 -8.34 7.64
CA VAL A 114 -3.43 -7.66 7.01
C VAL A 114 -3.77 -6.25 6.59
N ASP A 115 -4.93 -6.05 5.96
CA ASP A 115 -5.37 -4.73 5.49
C ASP A 115 -5.73 -3.80 6.65
N LEU A 116 -6.33 -4.31 7.74
CA LEU A 116 -6.60 -3.51 8.94
C LEU A 116 -5.31 -3.01 9.59
N VAL A 117 -4.32 -3.89 9.76
CA VAL A 117 -3.02 -3.50 10.31
C VAL A 117 -2.37 -2.45 9.42
N SER A 118 -2.41 -2.64 8.10
CA SER A 118 -1.80 -1.72 7.14
C SER A 118 -2.53 -0.37 7.10
N LEU A 119 -3.86 -0.37 7.11
CA LEU A 119 -4.69 0.84 7.15
C LEU A 119 -4.38 1.71 8.37
N VAL A 120 -4.13 1.12 9.54
CA VAL A 120 -3.75 1.90 10.74
C VAL A 120 -2.49 2.73 10.46
N PHE A 121 -1.50 2.15 9.80
CA PHE A 121 -0.30 2.89 9.39
C PHE A 121 -0.60 3.88 8.27
N ASP A 122 -1.38 3.49 7.26
CA ASP A 122 -1.73 4.37 6.13
C ASP A 122 -2.46 5.63 6.58
N TYR A 123 -3.37 5.53 7.56
CA TYR A 123 -4.05 6.70 8.12
C TYR A 123 -3.06 7.64 8.83
N GLN A 124 -2.12 7.11 9.61
CA GLN A 124 -1.11 7.90 10.30
C GLN A 124 -0.18 8.61 9.31
N GLU A 125 0.31 7.90 8.30
CA GLU A 125 1.19 8.43 7.26
C GLU A 125 0.48 9.48 6.39
N SER A 126 -0.78 9.24 6.03
CA SER A 126 -1.59 10.20 5.26
C SER A 126 -1.84 11.49 6.05
N LEU A 127 -2.07 11.40 7.36
CA LEU A 127 -2.18 12.57 8.23
C LEU A 127 -0.85 13.33 8.33
N ALA A 128 0.28 12.63 8.41
CA ALA A 128 1.60 13.25 8.39
C ALA A 128 1.85 13.99 7.06
N TRP A 129 1.52 13.36 5.93
CA TRP A 129 1.61 13.96 4.60
C TRP A 129 0.78 15.24 4.49
N LEU A 130 -0.46 15.24 5.00
CA LEU A 130 -1.33 16.41 4.96
C LEU A 130 -0.76 17.58 5.79
N LYS A 131 -0.23 17.29 6.99
CA LYS A 131 0.41 18.30 7.85
C LYS A 131 1.64 18.91 7.17
N ASP A 132 2.44 18.09 6.48
CA ASP A 132 3.62 18.59 5.76
C ASP A 132 3.25 19.46 4.55
N ARG A 133 2.12 19.17 3.88
CA ARG A 133 1.58 20.04 2.83
C ARG A 133 1.12 21.38 3.40
N GLN A 134 0.38 21.38 4.50
CA GLN A 134 -0.09 22.60 5.17
C GLN A 134 1.05 23.51 5.62
N ARG A 135 2.17 22.95 6.09
CA ARG A 135 3.36 23.74 6.46
C ARG A 135 4.06 24.39 5.27
N LYS A 136 3.99 23.78 4.08
CA LYS A 136 4.64 24.27 2.86
C LYS A 136 3.82 25.34 2.13
N THR A 137 2.51 25.43 2.37
CA THR A 137 1.65 26.54 1.94
C THR A 137 1.53 27.58 3.07
N PRO A 138 2.11 28.79 2.96
CA PRO A 138 1.88 29.83 3.95
C PRO A 138 0.38 30.18 3.99
N PRO A 139 -0.18 30.55 5.17
CA PRO A 139 -1.57 30.98 5.25
C PRO A 139 -1.77 32.17 4.31
N SER A 140 -2.80 32.10 3.47
CA SER A 140 -3.25 33.25 2.67
C SER A 140 -3.65 34.37 3.63
N ALA A 141 -2.88 35.46 3.60
CA ALA A 141 -3.17 36.70 4.31
C ALA A 141 -4.45 37.36 3.79
#